data_AF-A0AAV3XFI3-F1
#
_entry.id   AF-A0AAV3XFI3-F1
#
_cell.length_a   1.000
_cell.length_b   1.000
_cell.length_c   1.000
_cell.angle_alpha   90.00
_cell.angle_beta   90.00
_cell.angle_gamma   90.00
#
_symmetry.space_group_name_H-M   'P 1'
#
loop_
_entity.id
_entity.type
_entity.pdbx_description
1 polymer ?
#
loop_
_entity_poly.entity_id
_entity_poly.type
_entity_poly.pdbx_seq_one_letter_code
_entity_poly.pdbx_strand_id
1 'polypeptide(L)'
;MANSIYQKLALATAGTVLSLAVMETASVQAATITYDFTVNITDGPLLGNQYSGFFSYDDASPSGAGGLLLPFFDVTEFNFDFPQRTNTPSQLFIDGRVFPSSLPLQFRGGEVVTDPSGRLVLIPRGGELVRFAFSTFNPFRPPFPGFFTLFGSSTGLSFTYQLPFNPGEPFTIGSGSGTVSLRTTPPTAVPEPSTIFGLSMLGFGWLLRKKKASSHA
;
A
#
# COMPACT_ATOMS: atom_id res chain seq x y z
N MET A 1 37.71 -27.54 -63.72
CA MET A 1 37.36 -26.45 -62.77
C MET A 1 35.93 -26.63 -62.33
N ALA A 2 35.69 -27.33 -61.22
CA ALA A 2 34.36 -27.50 -60.63
C ALA A 2 34.53 -27.62 -59.12
N ASN A 3 34.79 -26.49 -58.46
CA ASN A 3 34.93 -26.44 -57.00
C ASN A 3 34.59 -25.02 -56.54
N SER A 4 33.31 -24.73 -56.29
CA SER A 4 32.92 -23.59 -55.42
C SER A 4 31.42 -23.47 -55.09
N ILE A 5 30.56 -24.43 -55.44
CA ILE A 5 29.12 -24.31 -55.12
C ILE A 5 28.83 -24.74 -53.66
N TYR A 6 29.53 -25.74 -53.13
CA TYR A 6 29.31 -26.22 -51.76
C TYR A 6 29.89 -25.30 -50.67
N GLN A 7 30.79 -24.38 -51.02
CA GLN A 7 31.43 -23.49 -50.03
C GLN A 7 30.59 -22.25 -49.69
N LYS A 8 29.53 -21.98 -50.46
CA LYS A 8 28.56 -20.90 -50.16
C LYS A 8 27.37 -21.34 -49.32
N LEU A 9 27.27 -22.63 -49.01
CA LEU A 9 26.23 -23.19 -48.13
C LEU A 9 26.73 -23.41 -46.68
N ALA A 10 27.74 -22.65 -46.25
CA ALA A 10 28.27 -22.70 -44.89
C ALA A 10 27.94 -21.43 -44.06
N LEU A 11 27.15 -20.50 -44.60
CA LEU A 11 26.89 -19.23 -43.92
C LEU A 11 25.45 -18.74 -44.10
N ALA A 12 24.49 -19.61 -43.75
CA ALA A 12 23.09 -19.23 -43.68
C ALA A 12 22.32 -19.98 -42.58
N THR A 13 23.00 -20.38 -41.50
CA THR A 13 22.33 -20.47 -40.19
C THR A 13 22.42 -19.10 -39.55
N ALA A 14 21.71 -18.14 -40.15
CA ALA A 14 21.29 -16.94 -39.42
C ALA A 14 20.40 -17.45 -38.30
N GLY A 15 21.01 -17.69 -37.14
CA GLY A 15 20.30 -18.03 -35.92
C GLY A 15 19.32 -16.90 -35.65
N THR A 16 18.05 -17.15 -35.93
CA THR A 16 16.96 -16.37 -35.38
C THR A 16 17.04 -16.56 -33.88
N VAL A 17 17.79 -15.70 -33.20
CA VAL A 17 17.66 -15.54 -31.76
C VAL A 17 16.22 -15.11 -31.58
N LEU A 18 15.43 -16.05 -31.06
CA LEU A 18 14.08 -15.83 -30.60
C LEU A 18 14.22 -14.82 -29.45
N SER A 19 14.22 -13.53 -29.78
CA SER A 19 14.01 -12.48 -28.82
C SER A 19 12.56 -12.63 -28.37
N LEU A 20 12.30 -13.61 -27.49
CA LEU A 20 11.34 -13.41 -26.44
C LEU A 20 11.86 -12.18 -25.72
N ALA A 21 11.37 -11.01 -26.13
CA ALA A 21 11.24 -9.94 -25.19
C ALA A 21 10.53 -10.58 -24.00
N VAL A 22 11.29 -10.85 -22.94
CA VAL A 22 10.74 -10.82 -21.61
C VAL A 22 10.19 -9.40 -21.56
N MET A 23 8.91 -9.25 -21.93
CA MET A 23 8.12 -8.18 -21.36
C MET A 23 8.41 -8.37 -19.89
N GLU A 24 9.08 -7.39 -19.29
CA GLU A 24 8.97 -7.22 -17.85
C GLU A 24 7.46 -7.13 -17.65
N THR A 25 6.85 -8.29 -17.35
CA THR A 25 5.69 -8.31 -16.51
C THR A 25 6.21 -7.59 -15.30
N ALA A 26 5.95 -6.28 -15.20
CA ALA A 26 6.04 -5.59 -13.93
C ALA A 26 5.30 -6.55 -13.00
N SER A 27 6.06 -7.27 -12.17
CA SER A 27 5.47 -8.24 -11.28
C SER A 27 4.47 -7.40 -10.52
N VAL A 28 3.18 -7.67 -10.74
CA VAL A 28 2.07 -6.98 -10.10
C VAL A 28 2.15 -7.38 -8.63
N GLN A 29 3.12 -6.82 -7.94
CA GLN A 29 3.39 -7.11 -6.55
C GLN A 29 2.59 -6.10 -5.79
N ALA A 30 1.62 -6.61 -5.04
CA ALA A 30 0.91 -5.88 -4.02
C ALA A 30 1.89 -5.03 -3.20
N ALA A 31 1.69 -3.72 -3.21
CA ALA A 31 2.48 -2.77 -2.46
C ALA A 31 1.66 -2.29 -1.27
N THR A 32 2.25 -2.36 -0.07
CA THR A 32 1.66 -1.71 1.10
C THR A 32 1.95 -0.22 1.03
N ILE A 33 0.90 0.58 0.93
CA ILE A 33 0.96 2.04 0.92
C ILE A 33 0.65 2.54 2.33
N THR A 34 1.52 3.40 2.88
CA THR A 34 1.34 3.95 4.23
C THR A 34 1.19 5.46 4.19
N TYR A 35 0.26 5.99 4.96
CA TYR A 35 0.07 7.42 5.19
C TYR A 35 0.34 7.75 6.65
N ASP A 36 1.17 8.76 6.87
CA ASP A 36 1.39 9.39 8.16
C ASP A 36 0.42 10.54 8.34
N PHE A 37 -0.09 10.73 9.55
CA PHE A 37 -0.92 11.88 9.89
C PHE A 37 -0.51 12.47 11.23
N THR A 38 -0.75 13.78 11.36
CA THR A 38 -0.55 14.54 12.59
C THR A 38 -1.81 15.33 12.89
N VAL A 39 -2.19 15.38 14.16
CA VAL A 39 -3.37 16.09 14.67
C VAL A 39 -2.90 17.12 15.69
N ASN A 40 -3.31 18.37 15.51
CA ASN A 40 -3.14 19.46 16.46
C ASN A 40 -4.48 19.73 17.14
N ILE A 41 -4.52 19.68 18.47
CA ILE A 41 -5.73 19.98 19.23
C ILE A 41 -5.90 21.50 19.33
N THR A 42 -7.01 21.98 18.79
CA THR A 42 -7.36 23.41 18.71
C THR A 42 -8.48 23.79 19.66
N ASP A 43 -9.11 22.82 20.32
CA ASP A 43 -10.18 23.04 21.29
C ASP A 43 -10.31 21.88 22.30
N GLY A 44 -10.88 22.17 23.47
CA GLY A 44 -11.13 21.22 24.54
C GLY A 44 -9.97 21.02 25.52
N PRO A 45 -10.06 20.04 26.44
CA PRO A 45 -9.13 19.88 27.57
C PRO A 45 -7.68 19.58 27.18
N LEU A 46 -7.45 19.07 25.97
CA LEU A 46 -6.12 18.76 25.44
C LEU A 46 -5.56 19.87 24.53
N LEU A 47 -6.13 21.08 24.58
CA LEU A 47 -5.72 22.22 23.75
C LEU A 47 -4.20 22.43 23.75
N GLY A 48 -3.62 22.59 22.57
CA GLY A 48 -2.18 22.81 22.37
C GLY A 48 -1.36 21.53 22.25
N ASN A 49 -1.94 20.36 22.54
CA ASN A 49 -1.26 19.09 22.32
C ASN A 49 -1.28 18.69 20.84
N GLN A 50 -0.29 17.89 20.45
CA GLN A 50 -0.17 17.29 19.13
C GLN A 50 -0.04 15.77 19.28
N TYR A 51 -0.70 15.03 18.39
CA TYR A 51 -0.67 13.58 18.34
C TYR A 51 -0.41 13.11 16.91
N SER A 52 0.19 11.95 16.74
CA SER A 52 0.52 11.39 15.43
C SER A 52 0.13 9.92 15.32
N GLY A 53 -0.01 9.48 14.09
CA GLY A 53 -0.37 8.12 13.77
C GLY A 53 -0.13 7.81 12.30
N PHE A 54 -0.45 6.59 11.92
CA PHE A 54 -0.40 6.16 10.54
C PHE A 54 -1.50 5.16 10.23
N PHE A 55 -1.78 4.99 8.95
CA PHE A 55 -2.57 3.88 8.44
C PHE A 55 -1.97 3.37 7.14
N SER A 56 -2.19 2.10 6.86
CA SER A 56 -1.69 1.43 5.67
C SER A 56 -2.81 0.67 4.95
N TYR A 57 -2.66 0.49 3.64
CA TYR A 57 -3.51 -0.40 2.85
C TYR A 57 -2.67 -1.14 1.81
N ASP A 58 -3.23 -2.23 1.30
CA ASP A 58 -2.65 -2.98 0.18
C ASP A 58 -3.23 -2.45 -1.15
N ASP A 59 -2.35 -2.00 -2.04
CA ASP A 59 -2.74 -1.41 -3.33
C ASP A 59 -3.38 -2.40 -4.32
N ALA A 60 -3.28 -3.70 -4.04
CA ALA A 60 -3.88 -4.78 -4.82
C ALA A 60 -5.19 -5.30 -4.22
N SER A 61 -5.57 -4.83 -3.02
CA SER A 61 -6.79 -5.29 -2.36
C SER A 61 -8.03 -4.77 -3.10
N PRO A 62 -8.94 -5.65 -3.54
CA PRO A 62 -10.12 -5.26 -4.28
C PRO A 62 -11.09 -4.47 -3.41
N SER A 63 -11.78 -3.52 -4.03
CA SER A 63 -12.80 -2.73 -3.38
C SER A 63 -13.94 -3.60 -2.87
N GLY A 64 -14.42 -3.31 -1.66
CA GLY A 64 -15.69 -3.82 -1.16
C GLY A 64 -16.89 -3.15 -1.84
N ALA A 65 -18.05 -3.83 -1.82
CA ALA A 65 -19.31 -3.26 -2.29
C ALA A 65 -19.94 -2.38 -1.20
N GLY A 66 -19.78 -1.05 -1.31
CA GLY A 66 -20.37 -0.10 -0.37
C GLY A 66 -21.89 0.05 -0.56
N GLY A 67 -22.61 0.38 0.51
CA GLY A 67 -24.07 0.55 0.49
C GLY A 67 -24.61 1.67 -0.43
N LEU A 68 -23.73 2.51 -0.99
CA LEU A 68 -24.06 3.64 -1.87
C LEU A 68 -23.39 3.56 -3.26
N LEU A 69 -23.02 2.36 -3.74
CA LEU A 69 -22.35 2.12 -5.04
C LEU A 69 -20.96 2.77 -5.20
N LEU A 70 -20.38 3.29 -4.11
CA LEU A 70 -19.01 3.78 -4.12
C LEU A 70 -18.06 2.66 -3.65
N PRO A 71 -16.97 2.38 -4.39
CA PRO A 71 -15.97 1.42 -3.96
C PRO A 71 -15.27 1.93 -2.69
N PHE A 72 -15.04 1.02 -1.74
CA PHE A 72 -14.26 1.30 -0.54
C PHE A 72 -13.13 0.30 -0.38
N PHE A 73 -12.08 0.72 0.32
CA PHE A 73 -10.90 -0.09 0.55
C PHE A 73 -10.59 -0.16 2.04
N ASP A 74 -10.19 -1.34 2.48
CA ASP A 74 -9.83 -1.61 3.87
C ASP A 74 -8.42 -1.14 4.18
N VAL A 75 -8.22 -0.76 5.45
CA VAL A 75 -6.89 -0.53 6.02
C VAL A 75 -6.32 -1.85 6.52
N THR A 76 -5.08 -2.12 6.19
CA THR A 76 -4.31 -3.28 6.68
C THR A 76 -3.72 -3.00 8.06
N GLU A 77 -3.25 -1.78 8.28
CA GLU A 77 -2.69 -1.33 9.55
C GLU A 77 -3.21 0.06 9.92
N PHE A 78 -3.31 0.30 11.22
CA PHE A 78 -3.69 1.57 11.81
C PHE A 78 -3.05 1.67 13.18
N ASN A 79 -2.38 2.79 13.43
CA ASN A 79 -1.87 3.12 14.74
C ASN A 79 -2.12 4.60 15.00
N PHE A 80 -2.66 4.92 16.16
CA PHE A 80 -2.83 6.30 16.60
C PHE A 80 -2.53 6.40 18.08
N ASP A 81 -1.48 7.15 18.40
CA ASP A 81 -1.06 7.42 19.77
C ASP A 81 -1.84 8.63 20.30
N PHE A 82 -3.00 8.35 20.87
CA PHE A 82 -3.89 9.35 21.48
C PHE A 82 -4.06 9.00 22.96
N PRO A 83 -4.21 10.00 23.88
CA PRO A 83 -4.08 9.76 25.31
C PRO A 83 -4.91 8.59 25.83
N GLN A 84 -4.30 7.82 26.72
CA GLN A 84 -4.91 6.70 27.46
C GLN A 84 -5.31 5.48 26.62
N ARG A 85 -4.98 5.40 25.31
CA ARG A 85 -5.15 4.18 24.51
C ARG A 85 -4.25 4.12 23.28
N THR A 86 -3.48 3.04 23.14
CA THR A 86 -2.94 2.63 21.83
C THR A 86 -4.08 1.98 21.04
N ASN A 87 -4.43 2.55 19.88
CA ASN A 87 -5.53 2.06 19.07
C ASN A 87 -5.04 1.11 17.98
N THR A 88 -5.62 -0.09 17.92
CA THR A 88 -5.36 -1.08 16.86
C THR A 88 -6.50 -1.09 15.83
N PRO A 89 -6.29 -1.63 14.61
CA PRO A 89 -7.34 -1.69 13.58
C PRO A 89 -8.65 -2.32 14.07
N SER A 90 -8.56 -3.32 14.96
CA SER A 90 -9.72 -4.05 15.52
C SER A 90 -10.66 -3.19 16.37
N GLN A 91 -10.23 -1.99 16.77
CA GLN A 91 -11.00 -1.04 17.58
C GLN A 91 -11.63 0.06 16.74
N LEU A 92 -11.37 0.09 15.43
CA LEU A 92 -12.04 0.99 14.51
C LEU A 92 -13.42 0.45 14.18
N PHE A 93 -14.43 1.30 14.30
CA PHE A 93 -15.82 0.98 13.98
C PHE A 93 -16.31 1.85 12.84
N ILE A 94 -17.13 1.22 11.99
CA ILE A 94 -17.92 1.87 10.95
C ILE A 94 -19.20 2.37 11.63
N ASP A 95 -19.31 3.67 11.87
CA ASP A 95 -20.56 4.28 12.34
C ASP A 95 -21.37 4.87 11.18
N GLY A 96 -22.34 4.07 10.69
CA GLY A 96 -23.29 4.48 9.67
C GLY A 96 -24.31 5.56 10.08
N ARG A 97 -24.39 5.94 11.38
CA ARG A 97 -25.33 6.96 11.89
C ARG A 97 -24.72 8.35 11.97
N VAL A 98 -23.45 8.47 12.35
CA VAL A 98 -22.74 9.76 12.37
C VAL A 98 -22.16 10.09 11.00
N PHE A 99 -21.86 9.07 10.17
CA PHE A 99 -21.53 9.26 8.77
C PHE A 99 -22.13 8.11 7.92
N PRO A 100 -22.92 8.37 6.86
CA PRO A 100 -23.32 7.33 5.91
C PRO A 100 -22.13 6.73 5.12
N SER A 101 -20.90 7.19 5.39
CA SER A 101 -19.70 6.98 4.60
C SER A 101 -18.45 6.66 5.44
N SER A 102 -18.55 5.96 6.56
CA SER A 102 -17.36 5.38 7.22
C SER A 102 -16.81 4.20 6.39
N LEU A 103 -16.46 4.52 5.14
CA LEU A 103 -15.62 3.75 4.25
C LEU A 103 -14.18 4.05 4.73
N PRO A 104 -13.33 3.05 4.98
CA PRO A 104 -12.01 3.30 5.55
C PRO A 104 -11.22 4.24 4.64
N LEU A 105 -11.21 3.95 3.33
CA LEU A 105 -10.51 4.73 2.32
C LEU A 105 -11.35 4.87 1.04
N GLN A 106 -11.31 6.05 0.44
CA GLN A 106 -11.92 6.37 -0.85
C GLN A 106 -10.88 6.92 -1.81
N PHE A 107 -10.86 6.37 -3.02
CA PHE A 107 -9.93 6.76 -4.08
C PHE A 107 -10.65 7.37 -5.27
N ARG A 108 -9.94 8.24 -5.98
CA ARG A 108 -10.28 8.67 -7.34
C ARG A 108 -9.34 7.97 -8.30
N GLY A 109 -9.92 7.35 -9.34
CA GLY A 109 -9.18 6.47 -10.23
C GLY A 109 -9.01 5.08 -9.61
N GLY A 110 -7.89 4.44 -9.89
CA GLY A 110 -7.66 3.02 -9.59
C GLY A 110 -7.63 2.18 -10.85
N GLU A 111 -7.30 0.91 -10.70
CA GLU A 111 -7.21 -0.07 -11.77
C GLU A 111 -8.41 -1.02 -11.70
N VAL A 112 -9.07 -1.29 -12.84
CA VAL A 112 -10.14 -2.29 -12.92
C VAL A 112 -9.51 -3.63 -13.26
N VAL A 113 -9.65 -4.61 -12.37
CA VAL A 113 -9.11 -5.96 -12.53
C VAL A 113 -10.23 -6.99 -12.50
N THR A 114 -9.96 -8.17 -13.04
CA THR A 114 -10.88 -9.32 -12.94
C THR A 114 -10.46 -10.17 -11.75
N ASP A 115 -11.36 -10.37 -10.78
CA ASP A 115 -11.10 -11.25 -9.63
C ASP A 115 -11.13 -12.73 -10.05
N PRO A 116 -10.69 -13.67 -9.20
CA PRO A 116 -10.68 -15.10 -9.53
C PRO A 116 -12.06 -15.70 -9.86
N SER A 117 -13.15 -15.01 -9.51
CA SER A 117 -14.52 -15.41 -9.85
C SER A 117 -14.98 -14.91 -11.23
N GLY A 118 -14.15 -14.15 -11.93
CA GLY A 118 -14.48 -13.54 -13.22
C GLY A 118 -15.22 -12.21 -13.08
N ARG A 119 -15.34 -11.65 -11.87
CA ARG A 119 -16.03 -10.39 -11.62
C ARG A 119 -15.05 -9.22 -11.74
N LEU A 120 -15.49 -8.13 -12.37
CA LEU A 120 -14.74 -6.89 -12.42
C LEU A 120 -14.77 -6.20 -11.04
N VAL A 121 -13.59 -5.86 -10.52
CA VAL A 121 -13.39 -5.17 -9.25
C VAL A 121 -12.41 -4.02 -9.45
N LEU A 122 -12.53 -2.98 -8.62
CA LEU A 122 -11.57 -1.87 -8.60
C LEU A 122 -10.50 -2.17 -7.55
N ILE A 123 -9.23 -1.93 -7.87
CA ILE A 123 -8.14 -1.86 -6.88
C ILE A 123 -7.61 -0.42 -6.82
N PRO A 124 -7.08 0.04 -5.67
CA PRO A 124 -6.71 1.44 -5.50
C PRO A 124 -5.39 1.80 -6.20
N ARG A 125 -4.67 0.82 -6.77
CA ARG A 125 -3.42 1.02 -7.51
C ARG A 125 -3.53 2.15 -8.54
N GLY A 126 -2.56 3.08 -8.48
CA GLY A 126 -2.51 4.25 -9.36
C GLY A 126 -3.61 5.28 -9.11
N GLY A 127 -4.50 5.05 -8.14
CA GLY A 127 -5.53 5.98 -7.70
C GLY A 127 -5.00 6.99 -6.67
N GLU A 128 -5.68 8.11 -6.56
CA GLU A 128 -5.42 9.15 -5.58
C GLU A 128 -6.34 8.95 -4.36
N LEU A 129 -5.78 8.91 -3.14
CA LEU A 129 -6.58 8.91 -1.91
C LEU A 129 -7.28 10.27 -1.76
N VAL A 130 -8.61 10.28 -1.86
CA VAL A 130 -9.41 11.52 -1.79
C VAL A 130 -9.98 11.75 -0.39
N ARG A 131 -10.32 10.68 0.31
CA ARG A 131 -11.00 10.74 1.61
C ARG A 131 -10.71 9.48 2.42
N PHE A 132 -10.62 9.66 3.73
CA PHE A 132 -10.63 8.56 4.70
C PHE A 132 -11.37 9.00 5.96
N ALA A 133 -11.86 8.02 6.72
CA ALA A 133 -12.51 8.27 8.00
C ALA A 133 -12.29 7.10 8.96
N PHE A 134 -11.90 7.41 10.20
CA PHE A 134 -11.69 6.44 11.26
C PHE A 134 -12.43 6.89 12.52
N SER A 135 -13.13 5.97 13.19
CA SER A 135 -13.77 6.27 14.47
C SER A 135 -13.65 5.07 15.40
N THR A 136 -13.48 5.35 16.70
CA THR A 136 -13.59 4.34 17.76
C THR A 136 -14.97 4.32 18.40
N PHE A 137 -15.89 5.19 17.96
CA PHE A 137 -17.23 5.26 18.50
C PHE A 137 -18.01 3.99 18.15
N ASN A 138 -18.46 3.27 19.18
CA ASN A 138 -19.31 2.09 19.03
C ASN A 138 -20.69 2.35 19.64
N PRO A 139 -21.71 2.67 18.83
CA PRO A 139 -23.02 3.00 19.35
C PRO A 139 -23.83 1.79 19.81
N PHE A 140 -23.26 0.57 19.72
CA PHE A 140 -23.91 -0.69 20.09
C PHE A 140 -23.35 -1.30 21.39
N ARG A 141 -22.36 -0.67 22.04
CA ARG A 141 -21.75 -1.15 23.29
C ARG A 141 -21.72 -0.06 24.38
N PRO A 142 -22.85 0.20 25.06
CA PRO A 142 -22.86 1.07 26.24
C PRO A 142 -22.20 0.38 27.46
N PRO A 143 -21.62 1.14 28.42
CA PRO A 143 -21.46 2.59 28.43
C PRO A 143 -20.47 3.03 27.35
N PHE A 144 -20.73 4.15 26.65
CA PHE A 144 -19.81 4.64 25.63
C PHE A 144 -18.55 5.16 26.33
N PRO A 145 -17.41 4.44 26.31
CA PRO A 145 -16.17 5.10 26.68
C PRO A 145 -15.96 6.29 25.73
N GLY A 146 -15.12 7.24 26.12
CA GLY A 146 -14.53 8.20 25.20
C GLY A 146 -14.22 7.60 23.83
N PHE A 147 -14.31 8.44 22.81
CA PHE A 147 -14.06 8.04 21.43
C PHE A 147 -13.28 9.15 20.73
N PHE A 148 -12.76 8.82 19.56
CA PHE A 148 -12.31 9.81 18.61
C PHE A 148 -12.91 9.54 17.24
N THR A 149 -12.98 10.60 16.46
CA THR A 149 -13.27 10.55 15.03
C THR A 149 -12.20 11.35 14.30
N LEU A 150 -11.61 10.72 13.29
CA LEU A 150 -10.59 11.27 12.42
C LEU A 150 -11.12 11.25 10.99
N PHE A 151 -11.13 12.39 10.33
CA PHE A 151 -11.60 12.54 8.95
C PHE A 151 -10.55 13.27 8.14
N GLY A 152 -10.15 12.72 7.00
CA GLY A 152 -9.25 13.38 6.06
C GLY A 152 -9.87 13.51 4.69
N SER A 153 -9.59 14.62 4.03
CA SER A 153 -9.94 14.85 2.62
C SER A 153 -8.92 15.75 1.94
N SER A 154 -9.16 16.07 0.67
CA SER A 154 -8.38 17.08 -0.06
C SER A 154 -8.41 18.48 0.58
N THR A 155 -9.32 18.76 1.50
CA THR A 155 -9.41 20.05 2.21
C THR A 155 -8.68 20.06 3.55
N GLY A 156 -8.10 18.93 3.96
CA GLY A 156 -7.36 18.79 5.21
C GLY A 156 -7.90 17.68 6.11
N LEU A 157 -7.39 17.65 7.34
CA LEU A 157 -7.74 16.68 8.36
C LEU A 157 -8.53 17.37 9.48
N SER A 158 -9.64 16.74 9.88
CA SER A 158 -10.46 17.13 11.02
C SER A 158 -10.47 16.01 12.06
N PHE A 159 -10.42 16.40 13.33
CA PHE A 159 -10.38 15.48 14.46
C PHE A 159 -11.34 15.93 15.55
N THR A 160 -12.08 14.99 16.13
CA THR A 160 -12.91 15.22 17.31
C THR A 160 -12.70 14.09 18.30
N TYR A 161 -12.83 14.40 19.59
CA TYR A 161 -12.72 13.40 20.64
C TYR A 161 -13.67 13.69 21.79
N GLN A 162 -14.00 12.64 22.54
CA GLN A 162 -14.73 12.70 23.79
C GLN A 162 -13.92 11.98 24.88
N LEU A 163 -13.79 12.61 26.04
CA LEU A 163 -13.18 12.07 27.25
C LEU A 163 -14.18 12.10 28.42
N PRO A 164 -13.96 11.32 29.49
CA PRO A 164 -12.93 10.28 29.58
C PRO A 164 -13.38 8.94 29.02
N PHE A 165 -12.41 8.04 28.84
CA PHE A 165 -12.67 6.65 28.46
C PHE A 165 -13.26 5.80 29.59
N ASN A 166 -13.29 6.34 30.82
CA ASN A 166 -13.79 5.68 32.02
C ASN A 166 -15.17 6.24 32.42
N PRO A 167 -16.13 5.39 32.83
CA PRO A 167 -17.43 5.84 33.32
C PRO A 167 -17.32 6.54 34.69
N GLY A 168 -18.07 7.63 34.89
CA GLY A 168 -18.23 8.30 36.19
C GLY A 168 -17.73 9.74 36.29
N GLU A 169 -17.05 10.22 35.25
CA GLU A 169 -16.51 11.59 35.16
C GLU A 169 -17.32 12.42 34.14
N PRO A 170 -17.35 13.76 34.28
CA PRO A 170 -18.06 14.62 33.33
C PRO A 170 -17.47 14.51 31.93
N PHE A 171 -18.35 14.36 30.94
CA PHE A 171 -17.93 14.29 29.54
C PHE A 171 -17.35 15.62 29.09
N THR A 172 -16.17 15.54 28.48
CA THR A 172 -15.53 16.68 27.80
C THR A 172 -15.31 16.33 26.35
N ILE A 173 -15.54 17.30 25.48
CA ILE A 173 -15.33 17.18 24.04
C ILE A 173 -14.20 18.12 23.66
N GLY A 174 -13.41 17.73 22.67
CA GLY A 174 -12.50 18.63 22.01
C GLY A 174 -12.36 18.32 20.55
N SER A 175 -11.67 19.20 19.85
CA SER A 175 -11.47 19.10 18.41
C SER A 175 -10.10 19.59 17.98
N GLY A 176 -9.73 19.21 16.77
CA GLY A 176 -8.43 19.50 16.20
C GLY A 176 -8.43 19.40 14.69
N SER A 177 -7.32 19.80 14.11
CA SER A 177 -7.06 19.70 12.68
C SER A 177 -5.62 19.30 12.44
N GLY A 178 -5.28 18.94 11.21
CA GLY A 178 -3.93 18.50 10.94
C GLY A 178 -3.61 18.19 9.49
N THR A 179 -2.60 17.35 9.31
CA THR A 179 -2.01 17.05 8.01
C THR A 179 -1.87 15.56 7.81
N VAL A 180 -1.82 15.17 6.54
CA VAL A 180 -1.67 13.78 6.08
C VAL A 180 -0.64 13.78 4.97
N SER A 181 0.28 12.84 5.00
CA SER A 181 1.35 12.70 4.01
C SER A 181 1.60 11.24 3.68
N LEU A 182 1.83 10.96 2.40
CA LEU A 182 2.27 9.65 1.95
C LEU A 182 3.68 9.36 2.51
N ARG A 183 3.85 8.21 3.17
CA ARG A 183 5.15 7.75 3.65
C ARG A 183 5.99 7.27 2.48
N THR A 184 7.09 7.95 2.21
CA THR A 184 8.06 7.52 1.21
C THR A 184 9.04 6.52 1.83
N THR A 185 8.77 5.22 1.71
CA THR A 185 9.82 4.24 1.94
C THR A 185 10.85 4.36 0.81
N PRO A 186 12.16 4.46 1.09
CA PRO A 186 13.15 4.41 0.03
C PRO A 186 12.97 3.11 -0.76
N PRO A 187 13.04 3.13 -2.10
CA PRO A 187 12.86 1.92 -2.89
C PRO A 187 13.92 0.92 -2.44
N THR A 188 13.50 -0.18 -1.82
CA THR A 188 14.36 -1.35 -1.68
C THR A 188 14.67 -1.80 -3.09
N ALA A 189 15.90 -1.58 -3.53
CA ALA A 189 16.36 -1.98 -4.86
C ALA A 189 16.08 -3.48 -5.00
N VAL A 190 15.02 -3.82 -5.74
CA VAL A 190 14.78 -5.18 -6.20
C VAL A 190 15.98 -5.50 -7.09
N PRO A 191 16.80 -6.53 -6.79
CA PRO A 191 17.91 -6.88 -7.65
C PRO A 191 17.35 -7.15 -9.04
N GLU A 192 17.72 -6.30 -10.00
CA GLU A 192 17.29 -6.48 -11.38
C GLU A 192 17.69 -7.88 -11.85
N PRO A 193 16.90 -8.54 -12.72
CA PRO A 193 17.27 -9.83 -13.29
C PRO A 193 18.70 -9.81 -13.87
N SER A 194 19.11 -8.67 -14.44
CA SER A 194 20.45 -8.37 -14.94
C SER A 194 21.55 -8.57 -13.88
N THR A 195 21.29 -8.29 -12.61
CA THR A 195 22.23 -8.45 -11.48
C THR A 195 22.42 -9.94 -11.14
N ILE A 196 21.34 -10.73 -11.21
CA ILE A 196 21.39 -12.20 -11.03
C ILE A 196 22.13 -12.87 -12.21
N PHE A 197 21.87 -12.40 -13.43
CA PHE A 197 22.56 -12.86 -14.64
C PHE A 197 24.04 -12.46 -14.66
N GLY A 198 24.39 -11.26 -14.18
CA GLY A 198 25.78 -10.80 -14.06
C GLY A 198 26.60 -11.63 -13.08
N LEU A 199 26.03 -12.00 -11.93
CA LEU A 199 26.69 -12.87 -10.95
C LEU A 199 26.88 -14.30 -11.47
N SER A 200 25.93 -14.83 -12.23
CA SER A 200 26.04 -16.17 -12.81
C SER A 200 27.08 -16.23 -13.93
N MET A 201 27.23 -15.19 -14.76
CA MET A 201 28.33 -15.12 -15.75
C MET A 201 29.72 -15.02 -15.13
N LEU A 202 29.88 -14.30 -14.01
CA LEU A 202 31.15 -14.27 -13.26
C LEU A 202 31.54 -15.65 -12.71
N GLY A 203 30.56 -16.42 -12.21
CA GLY A 203 30.78 -17.80 -11.75
C GLY A 203 31.24 -18.75 -12.86
N PHE A 204 30.62 -18.69 -14.03
CA PHE A 204 31.02 -19.51 -15.19
C PHE A 204 32.39 -19.12 -15.75
N GLY A 205 32.76 -17.84 -15.72
CA GLY A 205 34.08 -17.38 -16.16
C GLY A 205 35.23 -17.96 -15.31
N TRP A 206 35.01 -18.15 -14.01
CA TRP A 206 36.03 -18.73 -13.12
C TRP A 206 36.20 -20.24 -13.31
N LEU A 207 35.11 -20.96 -13.58
CA LEU A 207 35.14 -22.41 -13.86
C LEU A 207 35.87 -22.74 -15.16
N LEU A 208 35.76 -21.89 -16.19
CA LEU A 208 36.44 -22.10 -17.48
C LEU A 208 37.96 -21.85 -17.41
N ARG A 209 38.47 -21.08 -16.44
CA ARG A 209 39.92 -20.87 -16.26
C ARG A 209 40.66 -22.11 -15.73
N LYS A 210 39.99 -23.05 -15.05
CA LYS A 210 40.66 -24.23 -14.49
C LYS A 210 41.06 -25.29 -15.54
N LYS A 211 40.57 -25.22 -16.78
CA LYS A 211 40.84 -26.27 -17.78
C LYS A 211 42.10 -26.07 -18.64
N LYS A 212 42.76 -24.91 -18.59
CA LYS A 212 43.99 -24.66 -19.36
C LYS A 212 45.30 -25.07 -18.67
N ALA A 213 45.27 -25.55 -17.43
CA ALA A 213 46.47 -25.96 -16.70
C ALA A 213 46.77 -27.48 -16.74
N SER A 214 45.98 -28.29 -17.46
CA SER A 214 46.11 -29.77 -17.46
C SER A 214 46.46 -30.37 -18.83
N SER A 215 47.00 -29.58 -19.76
CA SER A 215 47.46 -30.09 -21.06
C SER A 215 48.91 -29.65 -21.31
N HIS A 216 49.84 -30.24 -20.57
CA HIS A 216 51.22 -30.45 -21.01
C HIS A 216 51.76 -31.68 -20.27
N ALA A 217 51.65 -32.82 -20.94
CA ALA A 217 52.62 -33.90 -20.90
C ALA A 217 53.31 -33.89 -22.27
#